data_AF-A0A3D4B7J1-F1
#
_entry.id   AF-A0A3D4B7J1-F1
#
_cell.length_a   1.000
_cell.length_b   1.000
_cell.length_c   1.000
_cell.angle_alpha   90.00
_cell.angle_beta   90.00
_cell.angle_gamma   90.00
#
_symmetry.space_group_name_H-M   'P 1'
#
loop_
_entity.id
_entity.type
_entity.pdbx_description
1 polymer ?
#
loop_
_entity_poly.entity_id
_entity_poly.type
_entity_poly.pdbx_seq_one_letter_code
_entity_poly.pdbx_strand_id
1 'polypeptide(L)'
;GYDEELFKQFHSVFTKSLGLGVALHALGGILAGIRKPELEPPHSRWESNQGAFLAVFNIEHFMGIDEFETTMDRFIGQARDMKPFPDMPYAELPGGKEWRWAHENAKSGVPIGEDHQRVLDALAEELNVPSVFRDFEETRY
;
A
#
# COMPACT_ATOMS: atom_id res chain seq x y z
N GLY A 1 0.63 -3.39 23.26
CA GLY A 1 0.05 -4.16 24.37
C GLY A 1 -1.44 -3.89 24.43
N TYR A 2 -2.24 -4.79 25.01
CA TYR A 2 -3.67 -4.59 25.22
C TYR A 2 -3.93 -3.43 26.19
N ASP A 3 -4.88 -2.55 25.85
CA ASP A 3 -5.38 -1.45 26.70
C ASP A 3 -6.89 -1.61 26.87
N GLU A 4 -7.32 -1.87 28.09
CA GLU A 4 -8.71 -2.19 28.42
C GLU A 4 -9.65 -1.00 28.22
N GLU A 5 -9.21 0.22 28.49
CA GLU A 5 -10.05 1.41 28.37
C GLU A 5 -10.21 1.80 26.90
N LEU A 6 -9.15 1.66 26.12
CA LEU A 6 -9.22 1.87 24.66
C LEU A 6 -10.10 0.80 23.99
N PHE A 7 -10.03 -0.45 24.47
CA PHE A 7 -10.89 -1.53 23.99
C PHE A 7 -12.37 -1.27 24.31
N LYS A 8 -12.71 -0.81 25.52
CA LYS A 8 -14.10 -0.45 25.86
C LYS A 8 -14.64 0.69 24.99
N GLN A 9 -13.82 1.71 24.74
CA GLN A 9 -14.22 2.88 23.94
C GLN A 9 -14.37 2.55 22.45
N PHE A 10 -13.52 1.68 21.91
CA PHE A 10 -13.47 1.38 20.46
C PHE A 10 -13.73 -0.09 20.13
N HIS A 11 -14.45 -0.84 20.98
CA HIS A 11 -14.71 -2.27 20.82
C HIS A 11 -15.16 -2.65 19.41
N SER A 12 -16.05 -1.86 18.81
CA SER A 12 -16.55 -2.12 17.46
C SER A 12 -15.48 -2.04 16.38
N VAL A 13 -14.48 -1.17 16.52
CA VAL A 13 -13.34 -1.08 15.61
C VAL A 13 -12.49 -2.33 15.74
N PHE A 14 -12.14 -2.74 16.97
CA PHE A 14 -11.37 -3.96 17.22
C PHE A 14 -12.02 -5.20 16.60
N THR A 15 -13.32 -5.39 16.86
CA THR A 15 -14.04 -6.56 16.36
C THR A 15 -14.17 -6.54 14.83
N LYS A 16 -14.41 -5.39 14.21
CA LYS A 16 -14.44 -5.25 12.74
C LYS A 16 -13.07 -5.51 12.11
N SER A 17 -12.01 -4.95 12.68
CA SER A 17 -10.64 -5.16 12.22
C SER A 17 -10.22 -6.63 12.35
N LEU A 18 -10.61 -7.31 13.44
CA LEU A 18 -10.37 -8.74 13.61
C LEU A 18 -11.11 -9.54 12.52
N GLY A 19 -12.39 -9.24 12.28
CA GLY A 19 -13.17 -9.90 11.24
C GLY A 19 -12.56 -9.73 9.85
N LEU A 20 -12.13 -8.51 9.50
CA LEU A 20 -11.42 -8.24 8.26
C LEU A 20 -10.08 -8.98 8.20
N GLY A 21 -9.31 -8.97 9.29
CA GLY A 21 -8.03 -9.69 9.37
C GLY A 21 -8.17 -11.19 9.16
N VAL A 22 -9.23 -11.81 9.69
CA VAL A 22 -9.57 -13.22 9.46
C VAL A 22 -9.91 -13.46 7.99
N ALA A 23 -10.73 -12.62 7.37
CA ALA A 23 -11.08 -12.76 5.96
C ALA A 23 -9.83 -12.65 5.05
N LEU A 24 -8.96 -11.67 5.32
CA LEU A 24 -7.70 -11.50 4.59
C LEU A 24 -6.76 -12.71 4.76
N HIS A 25 -6.66 -13.28 5.97
CA HIS A 25 -5.87 -14.49 6.21
C HIS A 25 -6.44 -15.72 5.50
N ALA A 26 -7.77 -15.88 5.52
CA ALA A 26 -8.43 -16.98 4.85
C ALA A 26 -8.21 -16.93 3.34
N LEU A 27 -8.43 -15.76 2.72
CA LEU A 27 -8.33 -15.58 1.28
C LEU A 27 -6.87 -15.48 0.80
N GLY A 28 -6.09 -14.56 1.37
CA GLY A 28 -4.72 -14.30 0.95
C GLY A 28 -3.71 -15.32 1.48
N GLY A 29 -4.01 -16.03 2.56
CA GLY A 29 -3.11 -17.00 3.17
C GLY A 29 -3.51 -18.45 2.93
N ILE A 30 -4.60 -18.87 3.59
CA ILE A 30 -5.03 -20.28 3.58
C ILE A 30 -5.39 -20.73 2.16
N LEU A 31 -6.26 -19.97 1.47
CA LEU A 31 -6.68 -20.29 0.11
C LEU A 31 -5.52 -20.18 -0.89
N ALA A 32 -4.62 -19.22 -0.72
CA ALA A 32 -3.39 -19.12 -1.51
C ALA A 32 -2.40 -20.27 -1.26
N GLY A 33 -2.60 -21.07 -0.21
CA GLY A 33 -1.83 -22.27 0.08
C GLY A 33 -0.49 -22.01 0.77
N ILE A 34 -0.23 -20.80 1.26
CA ILE A 34 1.07 -20.45 1.89
C ILE A 34 1.27 -21.11 3.26
N ARG A 35 0.20 -21.67 3.85
CA ARG A 35 0.21 -22.34 5.16
C ARG A 35 0.41 -23.86 5.06
N LYS A 36 0.85 -24.37 3.92
CA LYS A 36 1.11 -25.80 3.75
C LYS A 36 2.36 -26.21 4.54
N PRO A 37 2.40 -27.43 5.11
CA PRO A 37 3.56 -27.91 5.87
C PRO A 37 4.87 -27.89 5.06
N GLU A 38 4.81 -28.02 3.73
CA GLU A 38 6.01 -27.98 2.90
C GLU A 38 6.63 -26.58 2.76
N LEU A 39 5.90 -25.53 3.18
CA LEU A 39 6.32 -24.12 3.14
C LEU A 39 6.60 -23.55 4.54
N GLU A 40 6.41 -24.34 5.60
CA GLU A 40 6.63 -23.94 6.99
C GLU A 40 7.49 -24.99 7.74
N PRO A 41 8.68 -24.62 8.28
CA PRO A 41 9.29 -23.28 8.30
C PRO A 41 9.98 -22.93 6.96
N PRO A 42 10.19 -21.63 6.68
CA PRO A 42 10.95 -21.22 5.50
C PRO A 42 12.38 -21.74 5.56
N HIS A 43 12.93 -22.13 4.41
CA HIS A 43 14.30 -22.65 4.28
C HIS A 43 15.35 -21.58 4.53
N SER A 44 14.99 -20.31 4.36
CA SER A 44 15.88 -19.16 4.55
C SER A 44 15.12 -17.95 5.07
N ARG A 45 15.84 -17.06 5.78
CA ARG A 45 15.31 -15.74 6.18
C ARG A 45 14.90 -14.85 5.00
N TRP A 46 15.37 -15.18 3.80
CA TRP A 46 15.08 -14.43 2.57
C TRP A 46 13.91 -15.00 1.76
N GLU A 47 13.35 -16.13 2.20
CA GLU A 47 12.22 -16.75 1.52
C GLU A 47 10.92 -16.01 1.87
N SER A 48 10.27 -15.48 0.84
CA SER A 48 9.00 -14.78 0.98
C SER A 48 7.85 -15.76 0.85
N ASN A 49 7.27 -16.19 1.97
CA ASN A 49 6.06 -17.00 1.99
C ASN A 49 4.80 -16.11 2.11
N GLN A 50 4.52 -15.34 1.06
CA GLN A 50 3.39 -14.40 0.99
C GLN A 50 2.39 -14.86 -0.07
N GLY A 51 1.10 -14.70 0.21
CA GLY A 51 0.02 -15.08 -0.69
C GLY A 51 -0.88 -13.89 -0.99
N ALA A 52 -1.55 -13.95 -2.14
CA ALA A 52 -2.47 -12.92 -2.57
C ALA A 52 -3.76 -13.56 -3.09
N PHE A 53 -4.87 -12.88 -2.83
CA PHE A 53 -6.16 -13.18 -3.44
C PHE A 53 -6.56 -11.97 -4.28
N LEU A 54 -6.80 -12.19 -5.58
CA LEU A 54 -7.23 -11.15 -6.51
C LEU A 54 -8.64 -11.47 -7.00
N ALA A 55 -9.54 -10.51 -6.84
CA ALA A 55 -10.89 -10.55 -7.41
C ALA A 55 -11.02 -9.44 -8.44
N VAL A 56 -11.47 -9.79 -9.65
CA VAL A 56 -11.69 -8.85 -10.75
C VAL A 56 -13.16 -8.92 -11.14
N PHE A 57 -13.83 -7.78 -11.15
CA PHE A 57 -15.24 -7.66 -11.49
C PHE A 57 -15.36 -6.91 -12.81
N ASN A 58 -16.02 -7.51 -13.80
CA ASN A 58 -16.38 -6.78 -15.02
C ASN A 58 -17.63 -5.93 -14.73
N ILE A 59 -17.46 -4.62 -14.71
CA ILE A 59 -18.50 -3.64 -14.37
C ILE A 59 -19.66 -3.68 -15.38
N GLU A 60 -19.41 -3.99 -16.66
CA GLU A 60 -20.44 -4.04 -17.71
C GLU A 60 -21.55 -5.06 -17.44
N HIS A 61 -21.31 -6.04 -16.56
CA HIS A 61 -22.33 -6.98 -16.13
C HIS A 61 -23.29 -6.43 -15.06
N PHE A 62 -22.99 -5.25 -14.49
CA PHE A 62 -23.79 -4.61 -13.45
C PHE A 62 -24.41 -3.30 -13.93
N MET A 63 -23.66 -2.49 -14.69
CA MET A 63 -24.12 -1.20 -15.22
C MET A 63 -23.22 -0.73 -16.38
N GLY A 64 -23.62 0.34 -17.08
CA GLY A 64 -22.78 0.95 -18.12
C GLY A 64 -21.51 1.58 -17.53
N ILE A 65 -20.38 1.48 -18.24
CA ILE A 65 -19.10 2.04 -17.79
C ILE A 65 -19.19 3.56 -17.56
N ASP A 66 -19.74 4.31 -18.52
CA ASP A 66 -19.88 5.76 -18.39
C ASP A 66 -20.73 6.17 -17.18
N GLU A 67 -21.78 5.39 -16.88
CA GLU A 67 -22.64 5.61 -15.71
C GLU A 67 -21.89 5.34 -14.41
N PHE A 68 -21.10 4.28 -14.38
CA PHE A 68 -20.26 3.93 -13.23
C PHE A 68 -19.19 5.00 -12.98
N GLU A 69 -18.46 5.41 -14.01
CA GLU A 69 -17.42 6.45 -13.93
C GLU A 69 -18.00 7.79 -13.46
N THR A 70 -19.10 8.24 -14.08
CA THR A 70 -19.77 9.49 -13.68
C THR A 70 -20.23 9.43 -12.22
N THR A 71 -20.71 8.27 -11.77
CA THR A 71 -21.15 8.07 -10.39
C THR A 71 -19.97 8.09 -9.42
N MET A 72 -18.86 7.45 -9.78
CA MET A 72 -17.61 7.45 -9.00
C MET A 72 -17.00 8.85 -8.91
N ASP A 73 -16.97 9.60 -10.00
CA ASP A 73 -16.48 10.99 -10.02
C ASP A 73 -17.28 11.89 -9.07
N ARG A 74 -18.61 11.77 -9.10
CA ARG A 74 -19.48 12.48 -8.16
C ARG A 74 -19.19 12.09 -6.71
N PHE A 75 -19.03 10.80 -6.44
CA PHE A 75 -18.73 10.31 -5.09
C PHE A 75 -17.37 10.81 -4.58
N ILE A 76 -16.32 10.76 -5.40
CA ILE A 76 -14.99 11.27 -5.08
C ILE A 76 -15.03 12.79 -4.87
N GLY A 77 -15.75 13.52 -5.72
CA GLY A 77 -15.96 14.97 -5.59
C GLY A 77 -16.60 15.33 -4.25
N GLN A 78 -17.68 14.65 -3.88
CA GLN A 78 -18.36 14.85 -2.59
C GLN A 78 -17.44 14.57 -1.39
N ALA A 79 -16.58 13.55 -1.47
CA ALA A 79 -15.61 13.28 -0.42
C ALA A 79 -14.57 14.40 -0.27
N ARG A 80 -14.15 15.02 -1.38
CA ARG A 80 -13.20 16.15 -1.38
C ARG A 80 -13.80 17.44 -0.84
N ASP A 81 -15.12 17.61 -0.96
CA ASP A 81 -15.85 18.75 -0.40
C ASP A 81 -16.04 18.65 1.13
N MET A 82 -15.70 17.51 1.74
CA MET A 82 -15.80 17.33 3.18
C MET A 82 -14.74 18.17 3.93
N LYS A 83 -15.04 18.49 5.19
CA LYS A 83 -14.04 19.07 6.10
C LYS A 83 -12.91 18.06 6.33
N PRO A 84 -11.64 18.41 6.06
CA PRO A 84 -10.52 17.54 6.39
C PRO A 84 -10.46 17.21 7.88
N PHE A 85 -9.88 16.06 8.22
CA PHE A 85 -9.52 15.76 9.60
C PHE A 85 -8.49 16.78 10.14
N PRO A 86 -8.41 16.97 11.47
CA PRO A 86 -7.32 17.75 12.06
C PRO A 86 -5.96 17.31 11.50
N ASP A 87 -5.10 18.29 11.21
CA ASP A 87 -3.74 18.11 10.68
C ASP A 87 -3.63 17.52 9.26
N MET A 88 -4.76 17.35 8.56
CA MET A 88 -4.79 16.94 7.16
C MET A 88 -5.12 18.15 6.27
N PRO A 89 -4.30 18.46 5.25
CA PRO A 89 -4.55 19.61 4.38
C PRO A 89 -5.75 19.42 3.44
N TYR A 90 -6.17 18.17 3.19
CA TYR A 90 -7.22 17.81 2.25
C TYR A 90 -8.09 16.66 2.79
N ALA A 91 -9.37 16.67 2.45
CA ALA A 91 -10.25 15.52 2.62
C ALA A 91 -10.11 14.63 1.38
N GLU A 92 -9.56 13.44 1.56
CA GLU A 92 -9.30 12.54 0.43
C GLU A 92 -9.65 11.09 0.74
N LEU A 93 -10.06 10.40 -0.31
CA LEU A 93 -10.21 8.95 -0.30
C LEU A 93 -8.84 8.27 -0.47
N PRO A 94 -8.70 7.02 0.02
CA PRO A 94 -7.50 6.21 -0.22
C PRO A 94 -7.12 6.18 -1.71
N GLY A 95 -5.84 6.35 -2.01
CA GLY A 95 -5.30 6.44 -3.38
C GLY A 95 -5.04 7.86 -3.88
N GLY A 96 -5.70 8.89 -3.32
CA GLY A 96 -5.51 10.29 -3.75
C GLY A 96 -4.11 10.83 -3.43
N LYS A 97 -3.61 10.51 -2.23
CA LYS A 97 -2.26 10.89 -1.79
C LYS A 97 -1.18 10.18 -2.62
N GLU A 98 -1.36 8.88 -2.84
CA GLU A 98 -0.46 8.05 -3.64
C GLU A 98 -0.40 8.53 -5.09
N TRP A 99 -1.54 8.92 -5.68
CA TRP A 99 -1.60 9.49 -7.03
C TRP A 99 -0.80 10.80 -7.14
N ARG A 100 -0.93 11.71 -6.18
CA ARG A 100 -0.13 12.95 -6.16
C ARG A 100 1.36 12.66 -6.04
N TRP A 101 1.74 11.82 -5.09
CA TRP A 101 3.14 11.44 -4.89
C TRP A 101 3.73 10.79 -6.14
N ALA A 102 2.98 9.92 -6.82
CA ALA A 102 3.42 9.34 -8.09
C ALA A 102 3.65 10.41 -9.17
N HIS A 103 2.75 11.39 -9.29
CA HIS A 103 2.86 12.47 -10.27
C HIS A 103 4.01 13.45 -9.97
N GLU A 104 4.22 13.77 -8.69
CA GLU A 104 5.34 14.59 -8.23
C GLU A 104 6.67 13.87 -8.50
N ASN A 105 6.80 12.62 -8.03
CA ASN A 105 8.01 11.82 -8.20
C ASN A 105 8.33 11.54 -9.67
N ALA A 106 7.33 11.45 -10.55
CA ALA A 106 7.55 11.33 -11.99
C ALA A 106 8.26 12.54 -12.60
N LYS A 107 8.14 13.72 -11.97
CA LYS A 107 8.78 14.97 -12.41
C LYS A 107 10.07 15.27 -11.67
N SER A 108 10.09 15.06 -10.35
CA SER A 108 11.19 15.45 -9.46
C SER A 108 12.12 14.29 -9.07
N GLY A 109 11.82 13.07 -9.52
CA GLY A 109 12.48 11.87 -9.01
C GLY A 109 11.90 11.40 -7.67
N VAL A 110 12.20 10.14 -7.31
CA VAL A 110 11.78 9.55 -6.04
C VAL A 110 12.77 9.95 -4.95
N PRO A 111 12.32 10.53 -3.82
CA PRO A 111 13.22 10.86 -2.73
C PRO A 111 13.75 9.60 -2.05
N ILE A 112 15.08 9.46 -1.99
CA ILE A 112 15.77 8.37 -1.31
C ILE A 112 16.65 8.96 -0.21
N GLY A 113 16.50 8.48 1.03
CA GLY A 113 17.31 8.93 2.17
C GLY A 113 18.78 8.51 2.03
N GLU A 114 19.69 9.28 2.62
CA GLU A 114 21.14 9.08 2.50
C GLU A 114 21.59 7.67 2.94
N ASP A 115 20.99 7.11 3.98
CA ASP A 115 21.27 5.76 4.46
C ASP A 115 20.95 4.71 3.41
N HIS A 116 19.82 4.86 2.71
CA HIS A 116 19.42 3.95 1.64
C HIS A 116 20.32 4.10 0.40
N GLN A 117 20.72 5.32 0.06
CA GLN A 117 21.67 5.57 -1.03
C GLN A 117 22.99 4.84 -0.76
N ARG A 118 23.55 4.97 0.45
CA ARG A 118 24.81 4.30 0.85
C ARG A 118 24.72 2.78 0.73
N VAL A 119 23.60 2.18 1.13
CA VAL A 119 23.39 0.72 1.02
C VAL A 119 23.33 0.29 -0.46
N LEU A 120 22.63 1.05 -1.29
CA LEU A 120 22.50 0.77 -2.72
C LEU A 120 23.83 0.97 -3.47
N ASP A 121 24.62 1.98 -3.13
CA ASP A 121 25.96 2.19 -3.69
C ASP A 121 26.93 1.06 -3.34
N ALA A 122 26.96 0.65 -2.07
CA ALA A 122 27.78 -0.47 -1.64
C ALA A 122 27.40 -1.77 -2.37
N LEU A 123 26.09 -2.00 -2.57
CA LEU A 123 25.60 -3.15 -3.33
C LEU A 123 25.96 -3.06 -4.82
N ALA A 124 25.91 -1.86 -5.41
CA ALA A 124 26.32 -1.65 -6.80
C ALA A 124 27.81 -1.97 -7.01
N GLU A 125 28.66 -1.58 -6.06
CA GLU A 125 30.09 -1.91 -6.06
C GLU A 125 30.32 -3.42 -5.89
N GLU A 126 29.64 -4.07 -4.95
CA GLU A 126 29.72 -5.53 -4.73
C GLU A 126 29.34 -6.31 -5.99
N LEU A 127 28.27 -5.87 -6.68
CA LEU A 127 27.74 -6.51 -7.88
C LEU A 127 28.43 -6.03 -9.18
N ASN A 128 29.38 -5.10 -9.09
CA ASN A 128 30.06 -4.49 -10.22
C ASN A 128 29.10 -3.91 -11.29
N VAL A 129 28.06 -3.20 -10.84
CA VAL A 129 27.11 -2.45 -11.68
C VAL A 129 27.24 -0.95 -11.42
N PRO A 130 26.93 -0.07 -12.39
CA PRO A 130 26.95 1.36 -12.17
C PRO A 130 25.99 1.79 -11.05
N SER A 131 26.44 2.69 -10.18
CA SER A 131 25.54 3.35 -9.23
C SER A 131 24.60 4.28 -9.97
N VAL A 132 23.30 4.17 -9.65
CA VAL A 132 22.26 5.05 -10.18
C VAL A 132 22.30 6.45 -9.58
N PHE A 133 23.09 6.73 -8.55
CA PHE A 133 23.13 8.06 -7.91
C PHE A 133 24.27 8.92 -8.42
N ARG A 134 25.36 8.32 -8.92
CA ARG A 134 26.52 9.05 -9.46
C ARG A 134 26.13 9.94 -10.65
N ASP A 135 25.17 9.51 -11.46
CA ASP A 135 24.72 10.26 -12.65
C ASP A 135 23.75 11.41 -12.33
N PHE A 136 23.25 11.50 -11.09
CA PHE A 136 22.27 12.50 -10.66
C PHE A 136 22.78 13.38 -9.51
N GLU A 137 24.09 13.43 -9.27
CA GLU A 137 24.71 14.26 -8.23
C GLU A 137 24.27 15.74 -8.34
N GLU A 138 24.04 16.24 -9.56
CA GLU A 138 23.58 17.62 -9.84
C GLU A 138 22.12 17.89 -9.42
N THR A 139 21.33 16.86 -9.15
CA THR A 139 19.94 16.98 -8.67
C THR A 139 19.82 16.89 -7.15
N ARG A 140 20.95 16.71 -6.47
CA ARG A 140 21.04 16.75 -5.00
C ARG A 140 20.86 18.21 -4.56
N TYR A 141 19.86 18.43 -3.72
CA TYR A 141 19.44 19.76 -3.23
C TYR A 141 20.58 20.63 -2.70
#